data_AF-A0A1T5JKS3-F1
#
_entry.id   AF-A0A1T5JKS3-F1
#
_cell.length_a   1.000
_cell.length_b   1.000
_cell.length_c   1.000
_cell.angle_alpha   90.00
_cell.angle_beta   90.00
_cell.angle_gamma   90.00
#
_symmetry.space_group_name_H-M   'P 1'
#
loop_
_entity.id
_entity.type
_entity.pdbx_description
1 polymer ?
#
loop_
_entity_poly.entity_id
_entity_poly.type
_entity_poly.pdbx_seq_one_letter_code
_entity_poly.pdbx_strand_id
1 'polypeptide(L)'
;MSEQLQKPEANLQRPEHIPVTPVPPIPQVDETKADLASVKYSAYRTGLSNHRTGLSEHRTDLSEFRTDLSMHRTDLSEYRTDLSTNRTEMSMRRTGMSFQRTRMSADRTLMSIMRTALSLISFGFTIFQVFSKLVKLPDLNMQAHAPRNFGLAMVVLGMLLLSVGIYYHVSFMKGLRLERSHMVRGGLLHGESAYPISLTLITASLLWLIGLVAIVSMVFNVAPFN
;
A
#
# COMPACT_ATOMS: atom_id res chain seq x y z
N MET A 1 3.45 7.48 -17.42
CA MET A 1 2.76 6.94 -18.61
C MET A 1 2.37 5.50 -18.25
N SER A 2 1.16 5.29 -17.75
CA SER A 2 0.68 3.97 -17.35
C SER A 2 0.17 3.25 -18.59
N GLU A 3 1.03 2.40 -19.16
CA GLU A 3 0.64 1.43 -20.19
C GLU A 3 -0.53 0.62 -19.62
N GLN A 4 -1.72 0.82 -20.18
CA GLN A 4 -2.89 0.08 -19.72
C GLN A 4 -2.70 -1.37 -20.14
N LEU A 5 -2.62 -2.27 -19.17
CA LEU A 5 -2.50 -3.70 -19.39
C LEU A 5 -3.78 -4.18 -20.10
N GLN A 6 -3.74 -4.25 -21.42
CA GLN A 6 -4.88 -4.65 -22.24
C GLN A 6 -4.92 -6.17 -22.30
N LYS A 7 -6.09 -6.74 -22.03
CA LYS A 7 -6.28 -8.18 -22.09
C LYS A 7 -6.02 -8.66 -23.53
N PRO A 8 -5.25 -9.73 -23.75
CA PRO A 8 -5.09 -10.28 -25.09
C PRO A 8 -6.46 -10.75 -25.60
N GLU A 9 -6.88 -10.22 -26.75
CA GLU A 9 -8.06 -10.66 -27.48
C GLU A 9 -7.61 -11.50 -28.67
N ALA A 10 -8.04 -12.77 -28.71
CA ALA A 10 -7.80 -13.63 -29.85
C ALA A 10 -9.14 -14.12 -30.40
N ASN A 11 -9.37 -13.88 -31.69
CA ASN A 11 -10.51 -14.44 -32.41
C ASN A 11 -10.14 -15.85 -32.89
N LEU A 12 -10.09 -16.79 -31.95
CA LEU A 12 -9.75 -18.19 -32.22
C LEU A 12 -11.00 -18.93 -32.70
N GLN A 13 -11.16 -19.06 -34.02
CA GLN A 13 -12.22 -19.88 -34.60
C GLN A 13 -11.65 -21.26 -34.95
N ARG A 14 -12.23 -22.31 -34.37
CA ARG A 14 -11.82 -23.68 -34.70
C ARG A 14 -12.17 -23.95 -36.17
N PRO A 15 -11.25 -24.52 -36.97
CA PRO A 15 -11.59 -24.94 -38.33
C PRO A 15 -12.76 -25.93 -38.31
N GLU A 16 -13.62 -25.87 -39.33
CA GLU A 16 -14.80 -26.73 -39.39
C GLU A 16 -14.42 -28.21 -39.40
N HIS A 17 -15.23 -29.02 -38.73
CA HIS A 17 -15.02 -30.46 -38.70
C HIS A 17 -15.37 -31.05 -40.07
N ILE A 18 -14.36 -31.53 -40.80
CA ILE A 18 -14.61 -32.20 -42.08
C ILE A 18 -15.31 -33.54 -41.81
N PRO A 19 -16.48 -33.81 -42.42
CA PRO A 19 -17.15 -35.09 -42.26
C PRO A 19 -16.24 -36.22 -42.77
N VAL A 20 -16.22 -37.33 -42.04
CA VAL A 20 -15.43 -38.51 -42.41
C VAL A 20 -15.96 -39.04 -43.73
N THR A 21 -15.23 -38.78 -44.82
CA THR A 21 -15.57 -39.31 -46.13
C THR A 21 -15.02 -40.74 -46.22
N PRO A 22 -15.85 -41.74 -46.60
CA PRO A 22 -15.39 -43.10 -46.76
C PRO A 22 -14.36 -43.15 -47.89
N VAL A 23 -13.32 -43.98 -47.70
CA VAL A 23 -12.27 -44.18 -48.71
C VAL A 23 -12.93 -44.64 -50.02
N PRO A 24 -12.53 -44.10 -51.19
CA PRO A 24 -13.09 -44.52 -52.46
C PRO A 24 -12.97 -46.06 -52.62
N PRO A 25 -14.05 -46.77 -52.98
CA PRO A 25 -14.01 -48.21 -53.16
C PRO A 25 -13.11 -48.58 -54.34
N ILE A 26 -12.33 -49.65 -54.19
CA ILE A 26 -11.40 -50.14 -55.22
C ILE A 26 -12.24 -50.52 -56.46
N PRO A 27 -11.92 -50.00 -57.65
CA PRO A 27 -12.68 -50.32 -58.86
C PRO A 27 -12.50 -51.81 -59.19
N GLN A 28 -13.60 -52.53 -59.39
CA GLN A 28 -13.60 -53.84 -60.03
C GLN A 28 -13.53 -53.64 -61.55
N VAL A 29 -12.50 -54.20 -62.19
CA VAL A 29 -12.19 -53.97 -63.61
C VAL A 29 -12.02 -55.28 -64.33
N ASP A 30 -12.57 -55.34 -65.55
CA ASP A 30 -12.50 -56.49 -66.44
C ASP A 30 -11.10 -56.54 -67.08
N GLU A 31 -10.33 -57.57 -66.73
CA GLU A 31 -8.94 -57.76 -67.15
C GLU A 31 -8.78 -57.95 -68.66
N THR A 32 -9.88 -58.29 -69.36
CA THR A 32 -9.88 -58.50 -70.82
C THR A 32 -9.83 -57.20 -71.63
N LYS A 33 -10.10 -56.04 -71.01
CA LYS A 33 -10.13 -54.71 -71.65
C LYS A 33 -9.13 -53.75 -70.98
N ALA A 34 -7.86 -53.95 -71.30
CA ALA A 34 -6.72 -53.24 -70.70
C ALA A 34 -6.85 -51.70 -70.74
N ASP A 35 -7.31 -51.14 -71.85
CA ASP A 35 -7.43 -49.68 -72.02
C ASP A 35 -8.45 -49.08 -71.04
N LEU A 36 -9.60 -49.73 -70.89
CA LEU A 36 -10.66 -49.30 -69.96
C LEU A 36 -10.27 -49.52 -68.49
N ALA A 37 -9.47 -50.56 -68.22
CA ALA A 37 -8.94 -50.81 -66.88
C ALA A 37 -7.93 -49.74 -66.45
N SER A 38 -7.01 -49.35 -67.34
CA SER A 38 -5.99 -48.33 -67.05
C SER A 38 -6.59 -46.96 -66.74
N VAL A 39 -7.62 -46.53 -67.48
CA VAL A 39 -8.33 -45.26 -67.25
C VAL A 39 -9.04 -45.27 -65.90
N LYS A 40 -9.71 -46.37 -65.54
CA LYS A 40 -10.39 -46.52 -64.24
C LYS A 40 -9.41 -46.49 -63.07
N TYR A 41 -8.26 -47.17 -63.17
CA TYR A 41 -7.21 -47.10 -62.14
C TYR A 41 -6.56 -45.72 -62.04
N SER A 42 -6.34 -45.03 -63.16
CA SER A 42 -5.82 -43.66 -63.18
C SER A 42 -6.77 -42.69 -62.47
N ALA A 43 -8.07 -42.76 -62.78
CA ALA A 43 -9.10 -41.97 -62.11
C ALA A 43 -9.16 -42.28 -60.60
N TYR A 44 -9.08 -43.55 -60.21
CA TYR A 44 -9.02 -43.96 -58.80
C TYR A 44 -7.81 -43.39 -58.06
N ARG A 45 -6.62 -43.44 -58.68
CA ARG A 45 -5.38 -42.89 -58.10
C ARG A 45 -5.47 -41.37 -57.92
N THR A 46 -6.06 -40.67 -58.87
CA THR A 46 -6.31 -39.23 -58.77
C THR A 46 -7.29 -38.91 -57.65
N GLY A 47 -8.39 -39.66 -57.53
CA GLY A 47 -9.34 -39.52 -56.43
C GLY A 47 -8.71 -39.74 -55.05
N LEU A 48 -7.87 -40.77 -54.92
CA LEU A 48 -7.14 -41.06 -53.69
C LEU A 48 -6.11 -39.96 -53.35
N SER A 49 -5.43 -39.43 -54.37
CA SER A 49 -4.47 -38.33 -54.21
C SER A 49 -5.17 -37.06 -53.71
N ASN A 50 -6.30 -36.69 -54.30
CA ASN A 50 -7.10 -35.54 -53.86
C ASN A 50 -7.59 -35.70 -52.42
N HIS A 51 -8.05 -36.91 -52.06
CA HIS A 51 -8.47 -37.22 -50.69
C HIS A 51 -7.31 -37.09 -49.68
N ARG A 52 -6.10 -37.54 -50.05
CA ARG A 52 -4.89 -37.36 -49.22
C ARG A 52 -4.52 -35.89 -49.05
N THR A 53 -4.63 -35.09 -50.11
CA THR A 53 -4.35 -33.65 -50.07
C THR A 53 -5.32 -32.94 -49.11
N GLY A 54 -6.62 -33.17 -49.23
CA GLY A 54 -7.62 -32.55 -48.32
C GLY A 54 -7.44 -32.93 -46.85
N LEU A 55 -7.10 -34.18 -46.55
CA LEU A 55 -6.73 -34.60 -45.18
C LEU A 55 -5.46 -33.91 -44.67
N SER A 56 -4.48 -33.65 -45.55
CA SER A 56 -3.23 -32.98 -45.20
C SER A 56 -3.43 -31.49 -44.94
N GLU A 57 -4.29 -30.84 -45.72
CA GLU A 57 -4.73 -29.45 -45.50
C GLU A 57 -5.42 -29.34 -44.14
N HIS A 58 -6.41 -30.20 -43.86
CA HIS A 58 -7.12 -30.17 -42.57
C HIS A 58 -6.20 -30.40 -41.36
N ARG A 59 -5.21 -31.29 -41.50
CA ARG A 59 -4.20 -31.52 -40.45
C ARG A 59 -3.34 -30.27 -40.23
N THR A 60 -3.05 -29.53 -41.29
CA THR A 60 -2.28 -28.27 -41.24
C THR A 60 -3.10 -27.20 -40.54
N ASP A 61 -4.37 -27.01 -40.91
CA ASP A 61 -5.28 -26.05 -40.26
C ASP A 61 -5.44 -26.32 -38.75
N LEU A 62 -5.61 -27.59 -38.38
CA LEU A 62 -5.67 -28.00 -36.97
C LEU A 62 -4.34 -27.76 -36.23
N SER A 63 -3.20 -27.88 -36.92
CA SER A 63 -1.88 -27.61 -36.36
C SER A 63 -1.67 -26.12 -36.12
N GLU A 64 -2.09 -25.27 -37.07
CA GLU A 64 -2.08 -23.82 -36.94
C GLU A 64 -2.98 -23.38 -35.77
N PHE A 65 -4.23 -23.85 -35.75
CA PHE A 65 -5.17 -23.56 -34.66
C PHE A 65 -4.63 -23.97 -33.27
N ARG A 66 -3.94 -25.11 -33.17
CA ARG A 66 -3.28 -25.52 -31.91
C ARG A 66 -2.13 -24.60 -31.52
N THR A 67 -1.38 -24.12 -32.49
CA THR A 67 -0.25 -23.19 -32.27
C THR A 67 -0.78 -21.85 -31.78
N ASP A 68 -1.81 -21.30 -32.42
CA ASP A 68 -2.47 -20.05 -31.99
C ASP A 68 -3.05 -20.16 -30.58
N LEU A 69 -3.71 -21.28 -30.28
CA LEU A 69 -4.25 -21.53 -28.95
C LEU A 69 -3.15 -21.66 -27.89
N SER A 70 -1.98 -22.20 -28.26
CA SER A 70 -0.80 -22.26 -27.38
C SER A 70 -0.20 -20.88 -27.12
N MET A 71 -0.06 -20.04 -28.15
CA MET A 71 0.39 -18.66 -28.01
C MET A 71 -0.57 -17.86 -27.13
N HIS A 72 -1.87 -17.91 -27.43
CA HIS A 72 -2.87 -17.19 -26.66
C HIS A 72 -2.91 -17.61 -25.17
N ARG A 73 -2.69 -18.89 -24.86
CA ARG A 73 -2.54 -19.34 -23.46
C ARG A 73 -1.32 -18.74 -22.77
N THR A 74 -0.23 -18.57 -23.50
CA THR A 74 1.02 -17.97 -23.00
C THR A 74 0.78 -16.49 -22.70
N ASP A 75 0.20 -15.74 -23.63
CA ASP A 75 -0.14 -14.32 -23.45
C ASP A 75 -1.08 -14.12 -22.25
N LEU A 76 -2.08 -14.98 -22.09
CA LEU A 76 -3.01 -14.91 -20.96
C LEU A 76 -2.30 -15.23 -19.63
N SER A 77 -1.30 -16.11 -19.63
CA SER A 77 -0.48 -16.41 -18.45
C SER A 77 0.40 -15.22 -18.05
N GLU A 78 1.02 -14.56 -19.02
CA GLU A 78 1.81 -13.35 -18.80
C GLU A 78 0.92 -12.22 -18.27
N TYR A 79 -0.21 -11.95 -18.93
CA TYR A 79 -1.21 -10.96 -18.48
C TYR A 79 -1.66 -11.19 -17.04
N ARG A 80 -1.89 -12.44 -16.63
CA ARG A 80 -2.23 -12.79 -15.23
C ARG A 80 -1.09 -12.51 -14.27
N THR A 81 0.15 -12.77 -14.68
CA THR A 81 1.35 -12.51 -13.89
C THR A 81 1.52 -11.02 -13.66
N ASP A 82 1.40 -10.21 -14.70
CA ASP A 82 1.48 -8.75 -14.61
C ASP A 82 0.38 -8.14 -13.76
N LEU A 83 -0.84 -8.66 -13.88
CA LEU A 83 -1.94 -8.22 -13.02
C LEU A 83 -1.69 -8.58 -11.54
N SER A 84 -1.04 -9.72 -11.28
CA SER A 84 -0.64 -10.13 -9.93
C SER A 84 0.46 -9.24 -9.35
N THR A 85 1.48 -8.90 -10.14
CA THR A 85 2.55 -7.99 -9.71
C THR A 85 2.00 -6.60 -9.44
N ASN A 86 1.13 -6.07 -10.31
CA ASN A 86 0.49 -4.76 -10.12
C ASN A 86 -0.39 -4.73 -8.85
N ARG A 87 -1.17 -5.79 -8.58
CA ARG A 87 -1.92 -5.90 -7.32
C ARG A 87 -1.02 -5.89 -6.10
N THR A 88 0.11 -6.59 -6.16
CA THR A 88 1.10 -6.61 -5.07
C THR A 88 1.69 -5.22 -4.86
N GLU A 89 2.05 -4.51 -5.93
CA GLU A 89 2.55 -3.15 -5.89
C GLU A 89 1.56 -2.17 -5.25
N MET A 90 0.29 -2.21 -5.68
CA MET A 90 -0.77 -1.40 -5.11
C MET A 90 -1.02 -1.71 -3.63
N SER A 91 -0.90 -2.97 -3.24
CA SER A 91 -0.98 -3.39 -1.83
C SER A 91 0.15 -2.78 -1.01
N MET A 92 1.40 -2.87 -1.48
CA MET A 92 2.56 -2.26 -0.82
C MET A 92 2.41 -0.75 -0.66
N ARG A 93 1.93 -0.05 -1.70
CA ARG A 93 1.64 1.40 -1.65
C ARG A 93 0.57 1.73 -0.60
N ARG A 94 -0.52 0.94 -0.54
CA ARG A 94 -1.59 1.11 0.45
C ARG A 94 -1.07 0.95 1.88
N THR A 95 -0.23 -0.06 2.10
CA THR A 95 0.43 -0.27 3.39
C THR A 95 1.34 0.91 3.74
N GLY A 96 2.14 1.40 2.79
CA GLY A 96 2.99 2.58 2.99
C GLY A 96 2.20 3.83 3.39
N MET A 97 1.06 4.09 2.73
CA MET A 97 0.15 5.18 3.10
C MET A 97 -0.48 4.98 4.49
N SER A 98 -0.76 3.74 4.89
CA SER A 98 -1.27 3.44 6.24
C SER A 98 -0.29 3.89 7.32
N PHE A 99 1.01 3.61 7.15
CA PHE A 99 2.06 4.09 8.06
C PHE A 99 2.10 5.61 8.19
N GLN A 100 1.93 6.33 7.07
CA GLN A 100 1.89 7.80 7.08
C GLN A 100 0.67 8.33 7.85
N ARG A 101 -0.50 7.71 7.69
CA ARG A 101 -1.72 8.06 8.44
C ARG A 101 -1.54 7.80 9.93
N THR A 102 -1.01 6.64 10.31
CA THR A 102 -0.74 6.28 11.71
C THR A 102 0.21 7.29 12.37
N ARG A 103 1.27 7.70 11.66
CA ARG A 103 2.16 8.77 12.13
C ARG A 103 1.42 10.09 12.32
N MET A 104 0.64 10.51 11.33
CA MET A 104 -0.13 11.76 11.41
C MET A 104 -1.12 11.76 12.58
N SER A 105 -1.73 10.60 12.87
CA SER A 105 -2.59 10.44 14.04
C SER A 105 -1.81 10.63 15.35
N ALA A 106 -0.60 10.07 15.46
CA ALA A 106 0.26 10.30 16.63
C ALA A 106 0.70 11.77 16.75
N ASP A 107 0.98 12.46 15.65
CA ASP A 107 1.27 13.89 15.68
C ASP A 107 0.08 14.72 16.18
N ARG A 108 -1.16 14.33 15.81
CA ARG A 108 -2.38 14.98 16.33
C ARG A 108 -2.59 14.73 17.82
N THR A 109 -2.32 13.52 18.31
CA THR A 109 -2.44 13.24 19.75
C THR A 109 -1.42 14.03 20.54
N LEU A 110 -0.16 14.13 20.06
CA LEU A 110 0.86 14.97 20.70
C LEU A 110 0.44 16.45 20.72
N MET A 111 -0.11 16.96 19.62
CA MET A 111 -0.62 18.34 19.56
C MET A 111 -1.78 18.58 20.53
N SER A 112 -2.67 17.60 20.70
CA SER A 112 -3.75 17.69 21.69
C SER A 112 -3.21 17.70 23.12
N ILE A 113 -2.24 16.85 23.43
CA ILE A 113 -1.59 16.82 24.75
C ILE A 113 -0.88 18.15 25.02
N MET A 114 -0.15 18.68 24.04
CA MET A 114 0.49 20.00 24.13
C MET A 114 -0.51 21.09 24.50
N ARG A 115 -1.67 21.13 23.82
CA ARG A 115 -2.71 22.13 24.11
C ARG A 115 -3.24 22.01 25.53
N THR A 116 -3.53 20.79 25.97
CA THR A 116 -4.00 20.55 27.35
C THR A 116 -2.96 20.95 28.39
N ALA A 117 -1.69 20.58 28.16
CA ALA A 117 -0.59 20.94 29.05
C ALA A 117 -0.40 22.46 29.11
N LEU A 118 -0.41 23.16 27.97
CA LEU A 118 -0.31 24.61 27.92
C LEU A 118 -1.46 25.29 28.64
N SER A 119 -2.70 24.85 28.43
CA SER A 119 -3.86 25.40 29.14
C SER A 119 -3.73 25.23 30.65
N LEU A 120 -3.24 24.08 31.12
CA LEU A 120 -3.04 23.81 32.54
C LEU A 120 -1.93 24.67 33.14
N ILE A 121 -0.82 24.85 32.42
CA ILE A 121 0.29 25.73 32.82
C ILE A 121 -0.18 27.19 32.88
N SER A 122 -0.83 27.69 31.82
CA SER A 122 -1.36 29.06 31.76
C SER A 122 -2.41 29.31 32.83
N PHE A 123 -3.31 28.36 33.07
CA PHE A 123 -4.29 28.45 34.15
C PHE A 123 -3.62 28.47 35.53
N GLY A 124 -2.60 27.63 35.74
CA GLY A 124 -1.76 27.61 36.94
C GLY A 124 -1.09 28.95 37.23
N PHE A 125 -0.61 29.65 36.20
CA PHE A 125 -0.06 31.00 36.34
C PHE A 125 -1.15 32.06 36.64
N THR A 126 -2.29 32.01 35.94
CA THR A 126 -3.37 32.97 36.15
C THR A 126 -3.95 32.86 37.56
N ILE A 127 -4.23 31.63 38.03
CA ILE A 127 -4.78 31.41 39.37
C ILE A 127 -3.80 31.86 40.45
N PHE A 128 -2.50 31.59 40.26
CA PHE A 128 -1.45 32.06 41.16
C PHE A 128 -1.45 33.59 41.27
N GLN A 129 -1.52 34.30 40.15
CA GLN A 129 -1.52 35.77 40.14
C GLN A 129 -2.78 36.36 40.77
N VAL A 130 -3.97 35.84 40.43
CA VAL A 130 -5.24 36.35 40.96
C VAL A 130 -5.32 36.19 42.48
N PHE A 131 -5.03 34.99 42.99
CA PHE A 131 -5.05 34.74 44.43
C PHE A 131 -3.95 35.52 45.16
N SER A 132 -2.76 35.64 44.58
CA SER A 132 -1.67 36.44 45.19
C SER A 132 -2.02 37.93 45.30
N LYS A 133 -2.87 38.47 44.42
CA LYS A 133 -3.38 39.84 44.53
C LYS A 133 -4.49 39.97 45.58
N LEU A 134 -5.36 38.96 45.69
CA LEU A 134 -6.46 38.94 46.67
C LEU A 134 -5.97 38.83 48.12
N VAL A 135 -4.95 38.01 48.39
CA VAL A 135 -4.36 37.84 49.73
C VAL A 135 -3.62 39.12 50.21
N LYS A 136 -3.26 40.03 49.30
CA LYS A 136 -2.66 41.33 49.66
C LYS A 136 -3.67 42.37 50.11
N LEU A 137 -4.97 42.09 50.04
CA LEU A 137 -6.01 42.99 50.55
C LEU A 137 -6.04 42.94 52.10
N PRO A 138 -6.14 44.10 52.78
CA PRO A 138 -5.88 44.24 54.22
C PRO A 138 -6.85 43.50 55.16
N ASP A 139 -7.92 42.90 54.64
CA ASP A 139 -9.03 42.33 55.45
C ASP A 139 -9.08 40.79 55.45
N LEU A 140 -8.09 40.12 54.83
CA LEU A 140 -8.06 38.65 54.70
C LEU A 140 -6.76 38.04 55.25
N ASN A 141 -6.79 37.60 56.52
CA ASN A 141 -5.74 36.79 57.16
C ASN A 141 -5.74 35.32 56.65
N MET A 142 -5.66 35.10 55.33
CA MET A 142 -5.47 33.76 54.78
C MET A 142 -4.00 33.35 54.79
N GLN A 143 -3.71 32.11 55.18
CA GLN A 143 -2.37 31.52 55.22
C GLN A 143 -1.62 31.75 53.90
N ALA A 144 -0.47 32.43 53.96
CA ALA A 144 0.30 32.97 52.83
C ALA A 144 0.85 31.94 51.81
N HIS A 145 0.58 30.64 51.97
CA HIS A 145 1.21 29.56 51.19
C HIS A 145 0.25 28.76 50.30
N ALA A 146 -1.07 28.80 50.52
CA ALA A 146 -2.02 27.96 49.78
C ALA A 146 -2.09 28.28 48.25
N PRO A 147 -2.12 29.55 47.81
CA PRO A 147 -2.21 29.89 46.38
C PRO A 147 -0.98 29.49 45.56
N ARG A 148 0.22 29.63 46.13
CA ARG A 148 1.49 29.30 45.47
C ARG A 148 1.58 27.81 45.20
N ASN A 149 1.24 26.99 46.19
CA ASN A 149 1.30 25.54 46.07
C ASN A 149 0.30 25.03 45.02
N PHE A 150 -0.88 25.65 44.93
CA PHE A 150 -1.89 25.28 43.94
C PHE A 150 -1.48 25.62 42.51
N GLY A 151 -0.99 26.84 42.26
CA GLY A 151 -0.49 27.24 40.94
C GLY A 151 0.72 26.39 40.51
N LEU A 152 1.67 26.16 41.42
CA LEU A 152 2.82 25.28 41.17
C LEU A 152 2.40 23.86 40.82
N ALA A 153 1.42 23.29 41.55
CA ALA A 153 0.92 21.94 41.29
C ALA A 153 0.35 21.81 39.86
N MET A 154 -0.41 22.80 39.38
CA MET A 154 -0.96 22.81 38.03
C MET A 154 0.13 22.92 36.95
N VAL A 155 1.13 23.78 37.16
CA VAL A 155 2.27 23.91 36.23
C VAL A 155 3.08 22.61 36.18
N VAL A 156 3.38 22.00 37.33
CA VAL A 156 4.08 20.71 37.41
C VAL A 156 3.26 19.60 36.75
N LEU A 157 1.96 19.56 36.97
CA LEU A 157 1.06 18.59 36.32
C LEU A 157 1.06 18.75 34.80
N GLY A 158 1.00 19.99 34.30
CA GLY A 158 1.08 20.28 32.86
C GLY A 158 2.43 19.86 32.26
N MET A 159 3.52 20.11 32.98
CA MET A 159 4.86 19.67 32.57
C MET A 159 5.03 18.15 32.60
N LEU A 160 4.45 17.46 33.59
CA LEU A 160 4.42 15.99 33.63
C LEU A 160 3.64 15.42 32.44
N LEU A 161 2.45 15.95 32.16
CA LEU A 161 1.66 15.54 31.00
C LEU A 161 2.42 15.73 29.69
N LEU A 162 3.09 16.88 29.52
CA LEU A 162 3.91 17.15 28.34
C LEU A 162 5.09 16.18 28.23
N SER A 163 5.78 15.91 29.34
CA SER A 163 6.92 14.97 29.42
C SER A 163 6.49 13.56 29.01
N VAL A 164 5.37 13.07 29.56
CA VAL A 164 4.80 11.76 29.25
C VAL A 164 4.37 11.69 27.79
N GLY A 165 3.75 12.75 27.26
CA GLY A 165 3.35 12.84 25.86
C GLY A 165 4.55 12.74 24.90
N ILE A 166 5.64 13.47 25.19
CA ILE A 166 6.88 13.40 24.41
C ILE A 166 7.48 12.00 24.48
N TYR A 167 7.58 11.41 25.68
CA TYR A 167 8.10 10.06 25.86
C TYR A 167 7.31 9.02 25.06
N TYR A 168 5.98 9.04 25.18
CA TYR A 168 5.11 8.13 24.44
C TYR A 168 5.26 8.30 22.93
N HIS A 169 5.28 9.55 22.43
CA HIS A 169 5.45 9.82 21.00
C HIS A 169 6.80 9.32 20.47
N VAL A 170 7.89 9.54 21.21
CA VAL A 170 9.23 9.03 20.84
C VAL A 170 9.22 7.50 20.82
N SER A 171 8.67 6.86 21.85
CA SER A 171 8.60 5.39 21.94
C SER A 171 7.78 4.81 20.78
N PHE A 172 6.61 5.39 20.52
CA PHE A 172 5.73 5.01 19.42
C PHE A 172 6.42 5.18 18.06
N MET A 173 7.10 6.31 17.82
CA MET A 173 7.86 6.55 16.59
C MET A 173 9.01 5.57 16.41
N LYS A 174 9.72 5.19 17.48
CA LYS A 174 10.75 4.15 17.43
C LYS A 174 10.14 2.79 17.07
N GLY A 175 9.03 2.41 17.70
CA GLY A 175 8.30 1.18 17.38
C GLY A 175 7.85 1.12 15.93
N LEU A 176 7.26 2.21 15.42
CA LEU A 176 6.82 2.31 14.02
C LEU A 176 7.98 2.22 13.02
N ARG A 177 9.14 2.79 13.35
CA ARG A 177 10.35 2.71 12.51
C ARG A 177 10.92 1.30 12.49
N LEU A 178 10.92 0.60 13.63
CA LEU A 178 11.37 -0.79 13.71
C LEU A 178 10.47 -1.68 12.86
N GLU A 179 9.16 -1.61 13.07
CA GLU A 179 8.17 -2.40 12.33
C GLU A 179 8.30 -2.16 10.82
N ARG A 180 8.36 -0.89 10.40
CA ARG A 180 8.61 -0.54 8.99
C ARG A 180 9.92 -1.12 8.48
N SER A 181 11.00 -1.07 9.25
CA SER A 181 12.29 -1.62 8.83
C SER A 181 12.25 -3.14 8.66
N HIS A 182 11.49 -3.85 9.48
CA HIS A 182 11.27 -5.29 9.34
C HIS A 182 10.52 -5.61 8.05
N MET A 183 9.45 -4.88 7.75
CA MET A 183 8.69 -5.08 6.51
C MET A 183 9.46 -4.65 5.25
N VAL A 184 10.28 -3.61 5.32
CA VAL A 184 11.14 -3.20 4.19
C VAL A 184 12.22 -4.27 3.93
N ARG A 185 12.85 -4.82 4.97
CA ARG A 185 13.79 -5.95 4.81
C ARG A 185 13.11 -7.21 4.27
N GLY A 186 11.85 -7.43 4.64
CA GLY A 186 11.04 -8.54 4.14
C GLY A 186 10.50 -8.34 2.71
N GLY A 187 10.81 -7.21 2.05
CA GLY A 187 10.31 -6.91 0.70
C GLY A 187 8.80 -6.62 0.64
N LEU A 188 8.16 -6.37 1.79
CA LEU A 188 6.72 -6.11 1.90
C LEU A 188 6.38 -4.62 1.71
N LEU A 189 7.39 -3.75 1.68
CA LEU A 189 7.24 -2.30 1.59
C LEU A 189 8.41 -1.69 0.81
N HIS A 190 8.11 -0.75 -0.08
CA HIS A 190 9.10 0.05 -0.78
C HIS A 190 9.84 0.99 0.17
N GLY A 191 11.17 0.88 0.22
CA GLY A 191 12.04 1.58 1.18
C GLY A 191 12.30 3.06 0.91
N GLU A 192 11.86 3.60 -0.23
CA GLU A 192 12.35 4.90 -0.73
C GLU A 192 11.77 6.14 -0.03
N SER A 193 10.69 6.02 0.74
CA SER A 193 10.14 7.19 1.44
C SER A 193 10.97 7.56 2.67
N ALA A 194 11.61 8.75 2.61
CA ALA A 194 12.27 9.38 3.75
C ALA A 194 11.29 9.52 4.92
N TYR A 195 11.75 9.20 6.14
CA TYR A 195 10.95 9.23 7.35
C TYR A 195 11.39 10.41 8.23
N PRO A 196 11.03 11.66 7.88
CA PRO A 196 11.54 12.85 8.57
C PRO A 196 11.07 12.90 10.02
N ILE A 197 11.85 13.58 10.85
CA ILE A 197 11.52 13.90 12.24
C ILE A 197 10.30 14.82 12.24
N SER A 198 9.31 14.56 13.10
CA SER A 198 8.09 15.37 13.14
C SER A 198 8.37 16.76 13.73
N LEU A 199 7.94 17.83 13.04
CA LEU A 199 8.06 19.20 13.54
C LEU A 199 7.35 19.39 14.89
N THR A 200 6.27 18.65 15.12
CA THR A 200 5.52 18.59 16.39
C THR A 200 6.38 18.15 17.57
N LEU A 201 7.33 17.24 17.38
CA LEU A 201 8.23 16.81 18.44
C LEU A 201 9.25 17.90 18.78
N ILE A 202 9.75 18.61 17.77
CA ILE A 202 10.66 19.74 17.95
C ILE A 202 9.97 20.83 18.75
N THR A 203 8.75 21.23 18.35
CA THR A 203 7.99 22.26 19.05
C THR A 203 7.60 21.83 20.47
N ALA A 204 7.20 20.57 20.68
CA ALA A 204 6.93 20.03 22.01
C ALA A 204 8.16 20.09 22.92
N SER A 205 9.34 19.72 22.40
CA SER A 205 10.60 19.75 23.14
C SER A 205 11.01 21.18 23.51
N LEU A 206 10.80 22.12 22.59
CA LEU A 206 11.11 23.54 22.81
C LEU A 206 10.19 24.16 23.87
N LEU A 207 8.88 23.84 23.82
CA LEU A 207 7.92 24.26 24.85
C LEU A 207 8.23 23.63 26.21
N TRP A 208 8.66 22.37 26.23
CA TRP A 208 9.07 21.70 27.45
C TRP A 208 10.28 22.40 28.09
N LEU A 209 11.27 22.79 27.29
CA LEU A 209 12.44 23.53 27.77
C LEU A 209 12.04 24.90 28.34
N ILE A 210 11.17 25.64 27.65
CA ILE A 210 10.64 26.93 28.14
C ILE A 210 9.88 26.73 29.46
N GLY A 211 9.02 25.71 29.55
CA GLY A 211 8.28 25.40 30.77
C GLY A 211 9.19 25.05 31.95
N LEU A 212 10.29 24.34 31.70
CA LEU A 212 11.28 24.02 32.71
C LEU A 212 11.99 25.29 33.23
N VAL A 213 12.40 26.18 32.33
CA VAL A 213 12.98 27.49 32.71
C VAL A 213 11.98 28.32 33.53
N ALA A 214 10.70 28.32 33.16
CA ALA A 214 9.65 29.03 33.89
C ALA A 214 9.45 28.51 35.32
N ILE A 215 9.48 27.19 35.52
CA ILE A 215 9.41 26.57 36.86
C ILE A 215 10.63 26.98 37.70
N VAL A 216 11.84 26.88 37.14
CA VAL A 216 13.08 27.26 37.83
C VAL A 216 13.01 28.73 38.28
N SER A 217 12.61 29.64 37.38
CA SER A 217 12.43 31.06 37.72
C SER A 217 11.43 31.27 38.87
N MET A 218 10.29 30.55 38.87
CA MET A 218 9.27 30.65 39.92
C MET A 218 9.73 30.09 41.28
N VAL A 219 10.58 29.06 41.27
CA VAL A 219 11.12 28.44 42.49
C VAL A 219 12.22 29.32 43.10
N PHE A 220 13.14 29.83 42.28
CA PHE A 220 14.29 30.61 42.75
C PHE A 220 14.03 32.12 42.87
N ASN A 221 12.82 32.60 42.52
CA ASN A 221 12.43 34.02 42.59
C ASN A 221 13.34 34.94 41.75
N VAL A 222 14.02 34.38 40.75
CA VAL A 222 14.88 35.13 39.82
C VAL A 222 13.99 35.55 38.67
N ALA A 223 13.60 36.83 38.62
CA ALA A 223 12.96 37.42 37.46
C ALA A 223 14.00 37.51 36.33
N PRO A 224 13.82 36.82 35.19
CA PRO A 224 14.76 36.93 34.07
C PRO A 224 14.63 38.27 33.32
N PHE A 225 13.63 39.09 33.65
CA PHE A 225 13.37 40.40 33.04
C PHE A 225 13.13 41.43 34.15
N ASN A 226 14.20 41.82 34.85
CA ASN A 226 14.27 43.11 35.53
C ASN A 226 15.08 44.07 34.65
#